data_AF-A0A845R935-F1
#
_entry.id   AF-A0A845R935-F1
#
_cell.length_a   1.000
_cell.length_b   1.000
_cell.length_c   1.000
_cell.angle_alpha   90.00
_cell.angle_beta   90.00
_cell.angle_gamma   90.00
#
_symmetry.space_group_name_H-M   'P 1'
#
loop_
_entity.id
_entity.type
_entity.pdbx_description
1 polymer ?
#
loop_
_entity_poly.entity_id
_entity_poly.type
_entity_poly.pdbx_seq_one_letter_code
_entity_poly.pdbx_strand_id
1 'polypeptide(L)'
;MWTSERSRSLPAKEGAAELGTVTLGGDPAGVSMGGERRWLTVYSPGGYSWRPTAGDKVLVLKAGPEGESPCILGTVQDGGDLKPGEVRLKGGESAVFLGQSRLELSGDLYLNGRTLYSVVRDIVVSLLS
;
A
#
# COMPACT_ATOMS: atom_id res chain seq x y z
N MET A 1 16.39 43.41 -39.18
CA MET A 1 15.59 43.16 -37.96
C MET A 1 15.24 41.68 -37.98
N TRP A 2 15.86 40.88 -37.12
CA TRP A 2 15.67 39.42 -37.09
C TRP A 2 14.88 39.07 -35.82
N THR A 3 13.58 38.86 -35.95
CA THR A 3 12.75 38.34 -34.87
C THR A 3 12.87 36.83 -34.87
N SER A 4 13.86 36.31 -34.15
CA SER A 4 13.91 34.89 -33.83
C SER A 4 12.79 34.59 -32.85
N GLU A 5 11.73 33.94 -33.33
CA GLU A 5 10.81 33.20 -32.48
C GLU A 5 11.63 32.12 -31.76
N ARG A 6 12.07 32.43 -30.54
CA ARG A 6 12.42 31.37 -29.60
C ARG A 6 11.11 30.65 -29.32
N SER A 7 10.93 29.49 -29.93
CA SER A 7 9.96 28.52 -29.43
C SER A 7 10.25 28.37 -27.95
N ARG A 8 9.35 28.88 -27.11
CA ARG A 8 9.35 28.54 -25.69
C ARG A 8 9.09 27.04 -25.68
N SER A 9 10.15 26.24 -25.57
CA SER A 9 10.02 24.86 -25.10
C SER A 9 9.31 24.98 -23.76
N LEU A 10 8.00 24.70 -23.75
CA LEU A 10 7.26 24.59 -22.51
C LEU A 10 8.04 23.56 -21.67
N PRO A 11 8.33 23.85 -20.38
CA PRO A 11 8.93 22.84 -19.52
C PRO A 11 8.08 21.58 -19.64
N ALA A 12 8.73 20.43 -19.86
CA ALA A 12 8.02 19.16 -19.94
C ALA A 12 7.13 19.05 -18.69
N LYS A 13 5.81 19.00 -18.89
CA LYS A 13 4.86 18.94 -17.79
C LYS A 13 5.17 17.68 -16.98
N GLU A 14 5.37 17.84 -15.67
CA GLU A 14 5.56 16.68 -14.79
C GLU A 14 4.38 15.70 -14.94
N GLY A 15 4.67 14.41 -14.87
CA GLY A 15 3.64 13.38 -14.96
C GLY A 15 2.63 13.52 -13.82
N ALA A 16 1.36 13.18 -14.08
CA ALA A 16 0.29 13.23 -13.08
C ALA A 16 0.51 12.28 -11.89
N ALA A 17 1.38 11.28 -12.05
CA ALA A 17 1.80 10.39 -11.00
C ALA A 17 3.27 10.00 -11.17
N GLU A 18 3.91 9.62 -10.07
CA GLU A 18 5.31 9.20 -10.02
C GLU A 18 5.49 8.07 -9.00
N LEU A 19 6.46 7.18 -9.23
CA LEU A 19 6.88 6.22 -8.23
C LEU A 19 7.87 6.86 -7.27
N GLY A 20 7.69 6.62 -5.98
CA GLY A 20 8.61 7.07 -4.95
C GLY A 20 8.97 5.94 -3.99
N THR A 21 10.01 6.17 -3.19
CA THR A 21 10.39 5.27 -2.10
C THR A 21 10.04 5.91 -0.77
N VAL A 22 9.31 5.20 0.08
CA VAL A 22 8.91 5.69 1.39
C VAL A 22 10.15 5.87 2.27
N THR A 23 10.33 7.07 2.81
CA THR A 23 11.41 7.44 3.74
C THR A 23 10.94 7.43 5.18
N LEU A 24 9.66 7.75 5.40
CA LEU A 24 8.99 7.73 6.71
C LEU A 24 7.64 7.03 6.55
N GLY A 25 7.48 5.88 7.19
CA GLY A 25 6.23 5.12 7.15
C GLY A 25 5.10 5.77 7.96
N GLY A 26 3.88 5.25 7.78
CA GLY A 26 2.69 5.72 8.50
C GLY A 26 1.65 6.40 7.61
N ASP A 27 0.74 7.13 8.26
CA ASP A 27 -0.19 8.04 7.60
C ASP A 27 -0.34 9.26 8.53
N PRO A 28 0.21 10.44 8.16
CA PRO A 28 0.84 10.72 6.87
C PRO A 28 2.27 10.16 6.74
N ALA A 29 2.72 9.93 5.51
CA ALA A 29 4.01 9.34 5.18
C ALA A 29 4.99 10.35 4.53
N GLY A 30 6.27 9.99 4.49
CA GLY A 30 7.31 10.66 3.73
C GLY A 30 7.78 9.80 2.56
N VAL A 31 7.99 10.41 1.39
CA VAL A 31 8.37 9.72 0.15
C VAL A 31 9.42 10.53 -0.61
N SER A 32 10.49 9.83 -1.01
CA SER A 32 11.51 10.35 -1.92
C SER A 32 11.14 10.03 -3.38
N MET A 33 10.99 11.07 -4.19
CA MET A 33 10.74 11.04 -5.64
C MET A 33 11.89 11.79 -6.36
N GLY A 34 11.61 12.68 -7.31
CA GLY A 34 12.55 13.73 -7.74
C GLY A 34 13.00 14.71 -6.64
N GLY A 35 12.36 14.63 -5.46
CA GLY A 35 12.77 15.26 -4.21
C GLY A 35 12.00 14.65 -3.04
N GLU A 36 12.43 14.95 -1.81
CA GLU A 36 11.72 14.49 -0.61
C GLU A 36 10.41 15.27 -0.43
N ARG A 37 9.33 14.53 -0.22
CA ARG A 37 8.03 15.07 0.21
C ARG A 37 7.65 14.43 1.53
N ARG A 38 7.15 15.25 2.46
CA ARG A 38 6.68 14.81 3.77
C ARG A 38 5.21 15.15 3.93
N TRP A 39 4.57 14.47 4.87
CA TRP A 39 3.17 14.69 5.21
C TRP A 39 2.20 14.31 4.08
N LEU A 40 2.51 13.27 3.30
CA LEU A 40 1.60 12.75 2.28
C LEU A 40 0.54 11.86 2.93
N THR A 41 -0.73 12.15 2.66
CA THR A 41 -1.83 11.29 3.06
C THR A 41 -1.83 9.98 2.26
N VAL A 42 -2.16 8.88 2.93
CA VAL A 42 -2.34 7.58 2.30
C VAL A 42 -3.80 7.35 1.97
N TYR A 43 -4.12 7.11 0.71
CA TYR A 43 -5.46 6.74 0.26
C TYR A 43 -5.54 5.25 -0.01
N SER A 44 -6.65 4.65 0.40
CA SER A 44 -6.97 3.24 0.25
C SER A 44 -8.43 3.06 -0.17
N PRO A 45 -8.79 1.93 -0.80
CA PRO A 45 -10.19 1.58 -1.03
C PRO A 45 -11.01 1.65 0.27
N GLY A 46 -12.29 2.03 0.17
CA GLY A 46 -13.17 2.12 1.34
C GLY A 46 -13.24 0.79 2.11
N GLY A 47 -13.03 0.86 3.43
CA GLY A 47 -12.96 -0.33 4.31
C GLY A 47 -11.58 -0.99 4.39
N TYR A 48 -10.61 -0.54 3.58
CA TYR A 48 -9.21 -0.95 3.69
C TYR A 48 -8.38 0.18 4.32
N SER A 49 -7.42 -0.17 5.17
CA SER A 49 -6.49 0.79 5.75
C SER A 49 -5.11 0.17 5.79
N TRP A 50 -4.14 0.87 5.18
CA TRP A 50 -2.76 0.43 5.10
C TRP A 50 -1.85 1.63 5.38
N ARG A 51 -0.73 1.37 6.03
CA ARG A 51 0.32 2.36 6.30
C ARG A 51 1.61 1.86 5.67
N PRO A 52 2.18 2.61 4.70
CA PRO A 52 3.45 2.25 4.11
C PRO A 52 4.57 2.15 5.15
N THR A 53 5.51 1.26 4.89
CA THR A 53 6.74 1.07 5.67
C THR A 53 7.90 1.76 4.96
N ALA A 54 8.89 2.22 5.72
CA ALA A 54 10.11 2.77 5.13
C ALA A 54 10.76 1.74 4.20
N GLY A 55 11.12 2.17 3.00
CA GLY A 55 11.64 1.32 1.92
C GLY A 55 10.59 0.84 0.91
N ASP A 56 9.29 0.94 1.22
CA ASP A 56 8.23 0.57 0.27
C ASP A 56 8.28 1.45 -0.97
N LYS A 57 8.10 0.84 -2.15
CA LYS A 57 7.94 1.57 -3.41
C LYS A 57 6.47 1.89 -3.62
N VAL A 58 6.12 3.16 -3.65
CA VAL A 58 4.72 3.61 -3.68
C VAL A 58 4.41 4.45 -4.91
N LEU A 59 3.16 4.37 -5.37
CA LEU A 59 2.63 5.27 -6.38
C LEU A 59 2.10 6.53 -5.70
N VAL A 60 2.67 7.68 -6.07
CA VAL A 60 2.22 8.99 -5.63
C VAL A 60 1.46 9.66 -6.77
N LEU A 61 0.18 9.95 -6.53
CA LEU A 61 -0.63 10.78 -7.42
C LEU A 61 -0.38 12.25 -7.07
N LYS A 62 0.01 13.06 -8.06
CA LYS A 62 0.12 14.51 -7.92
C LYS A 62 -1.24 15.13 -8.21
N ALA A 63 -2.18 15.01 -7.27
CA ALA A 63 -3.54 15.52 -7.43
C ALA A 63 -3.60 17.05 -7.28
N GLY A 64 -4.71 17.64 -7.71
CA GLY A 64 -4.87 19.09 -7.83
C GLY A 64 -4.56 19.58 -9.26
N PRO A 65 -5.13 20.72 -9.71
CA PRO A 65 -4.90 21.22 -11.07
C PRO A 65 -3.42 21.41 -11.42
N GLU A 66 -2.60 21.75 -10.41
CA GLU A 66 -1.17 22.00 -10.54
C GLU A 66 -0.31 20.96 -9.79
N GLY A 67 -0.93 19.84 -9.36
CA GLY A 67 -0.23 18.77 -8.62
C GLY A 67 0.11 19.13 -7.17
N GLU A 68 -0.56 20.14 -6.60
CA GLU A 68 -0.29 20.70 -5.28
C GLU A 68 -0.74 19.83 -4.10
N SER A 69 -1.55 18.79 -4.36
CA SER A 69 -2.12 17.90 -3.35
C SER A 69 -1.69 16.44 -3.56
N PRO A 70 -0.40 16.11 -3.37
CA PRO A 70 0.08 14.76 -3.62
C PRO A 70 -0.41 13.76 -2.55
N CYS A 71 -0.78 12.55 -2.98
CA CYS A 71 -1.18 11.47 -2.07
C CYS A 71 -0.66 10.10 -2.53
N ILE A 72 -0.51 9.18 -1.59
CA ILE A 72 -0.11 7.80 -1.87
C ILE A 72 -1.36 6.98 -2.19
N LEU A 73 -1.34 6.21 -3.29
CA LEU A 73 -2.47 5.36 -3.69
C LEU A 73 -2.25 3.87 -3.39
N GLY A 74 -1.01 3.44 -3.20
CA GLY A 74 -0.67 2.03 -3.05
C GLY A 74 0.82 1.78 -3.19
N THR A 75 1.20 0.53 -2.95
CA THR A 75 2.56 0.03 -3.18
C THR A 75 2.64 -0.70 -4.52
N VAL A 76 3.84 -0.69 -5.11
CA VAL A 76 4.19 -1.65 -6.16
C VAL A 76 4.07 -3.05 -5.57
N GLN A 77 3.42 -3.96 -6.30
CA GLN A 77 3.32 -5.35 -5.87
C GLN A 77 4.71 -5.99 -5.87
N ASP A 78 5.05 -6.68 -4.78
CA ASP A 78 6.14 -7.64 -4.80
C ASP A 78 5.69 -8.76 -5.72
N GLY A 79 6.42 -9.02 -6.80
CA GLY A 79 6.05 -9.95 -7.88
C GLY A 79 6.00 -11.43 -7.46
N GLY A 80 5.42 -11.74 -6.30
CA GLY A 80 5.19 -13.08 -5.81
C GLY A 80 4.16 -13.83 -6.66
N ASP A 81 4.10 -15.13 -6.41
CA ASP A 81 3.31 -16.10 -7.18
C ASP A 81 1.78 -16.02 -6.94
N LEU A 82 1.18 -14.85 -7.11
CA LEU A 82 -0.29 -14.74 -7.21
C LEU A 82 -0.73 -15.13 -8.60
N LYS A 83 -1.63 -16.11 -8.71
CA LYS A 83 -2.32 -16.41 -9.96
C LYS A 83 -3.41 -15.37 -10.23
N PRO A 84 -3.84 -15.19 -11.50
CA PRO A 84 -4.96 -14.32 -11.81
C PRO A 84 -6.19 -14.63 -10.96
N GLY A 85 -6.73 -13.59 -10.30
CA GLY A 85 -7.89 -13.67 -9.41
C GLY A 85 -7.57 -13.99 -7.94
N GLU A 86 -6.34 -14.37 -7.60
CA GLU A 86 -5.94 -14.58 -6.21
C GLU A 86 -5.66 -13.25 -5.50
N VAL A 87 -5.91 -13.23 -4.19
CA VAL A 87 -5.74 -12.04 -3.37
C VAL A 87 -4.91 -12.37 -2.14
N ARG A 88 -3.95 -11.50 -1.81
CA ARG A 88 -3.18 -11.58 -0.57
C ARG A 88 -3.25 -10.26 0.19
N LEU A 89 -3.61 -10.33 1.46
CA LEU A 89 -3.50 -9.25 2.42
C LEU A 89 -2.35 -9.60 3.36
N LYS A 90 -1.30 -8.77 3.41
CA LYS A 90 -0.09 -9.04 4.19
C LYS A 90 0.22 -7.86 5.12
N GLY A 91 0.57 -8.17 6.35
CA GLY A 91 1.09 -7.22 7.33
C GLY A 91 2.23 -7.87 8.11
N GLY A 92 3.47 -7.49 7.81
CA GLY A 92 4.66 -8.15 8.35
C GLY A 92 4.67 -9.65 8.01
N GLU A 93 4.73 -10.48 9.05
CA GLU A 93 4.74 -11.95 8.95
C GLU A 93 3.34 -12.57 8.89
N SER A 94 2.28 -11.79 9.09
CA SER A 94 0.90 -12.26 9.04
C SER A 94 0.30 -12.05 7.66
N ALA A 95 -0.48 -13.02 7.18
CA ALA A 95 -1.14 -12.92 5.89
C ALA A 95 -2.49 -13.65 5.84
N VAL A 96 -3.39 -13.10 5.02
CA VAL A 96 -4.59 -13.76 4.51
C VAL A 96 -4.39 -13.97 3.02
N PHE A 97 -4.45 -15.21 2.57
CA PHE A 97 -4.33 -15.58 1.17
C PHE A 97 -5.62 -16.25 0.69
N LEU A 98 -6.31 -15.60 -0.25
CA LEU A 98 -7.44 -16.16 -0.96
C LEU A 98 -6.94 -16.72 -2.30
N GLY A 99 -6.68 -18.03 -2.31
CA GLY A 99 -6.30 -18.77 -3.51
C GLY A 99 -7.51 -19.19 -4.34
N GLN A 100 -7.25 -19.89 -5.45
CA GLN A 100 -8.31 -20.35 -6.37
C GLN A 100 -9.31 -21.35 -5.76
N SER A 101 -8.89 -22.16 -4.78
CA SER A 101 -9.71 -23.23 -4.20
C SER A 101 -9.84 -23.18 -2.68
N ARG A 102 -8.99 -22.41 -2.00
CA ARG A 102 -8.96 -22.34 -0.54
C ARG A 102 -8.50 -20.97 -0.06
N LEU A 103 -8.98 -20.61 1.13
CA LEU A 103 -8.43 -19.54 1.94
C LEU A 103 -7.35 -20.12 2.86
N GLU A 104 -6.20 -19.46 2.92
CA GLU A 104 -5.12 -19.75 3.86
C GLU A 104 -4.84 -18.55 4.76
N LEU A 105 -4.55 -18.84 6.03
CA LEU A 105 -4.18 -17.86 7.05
C LEU A 105 -2.79 -18.22 7.57
N SER A 106 -1.92 -17.24 7.75
CA SER A 106 -0.55 -17.42 8.24
C SER A 106 -0.20 -16.42 9.34
N GLY A 107 0.64 -16.84 10.29
CA GLY A 107 0.96 -16.11 11.51
C GLY A 107 0.07 -16.49 12.69
N ASP A 108 0.13 -15.70 13.77
CA ASP A 108 -0.67 -15.94 14.96
C ASP A 108 -2.13 -15.53 14.74
N LEU A 109 -3.05 -16.47 14.92
CA LEU A 109 -4.48 -16.25 14.70
C LEU A 109 -5.20 -15.97 16.01
N TYR A 110 -5.92 -14.86 16.05
CA TYR A 110 -6.73 -14.43 17.18
C TYR A 110 -8.21 -14.30 16.77
N LEU A 111 -9.11 -14.76 17.64
CA LEU A 111 -10.55 -14.57 17.55
C LEU A 111 -10.99 -13.80 18.79
N ASN A 112 -11.48 -12.57 18.61
CA ASN A 112 -11.92 -11.69 19.70
C ASN A 112 -10.91 -11.57 20.85
N GLY A 113 -9.61 -11.42 20.52
CA GLY A 113 -8.52 -11.28 21.50
C GLY A 113 -8.00 -12.59 22.09
N ARG A 114 -8.54 -13.75 21.67
CA ARG A 114 -8.09 -15.08 22.12
C ARG A 114 -7.34 -15.80 21.01
N THR A 115 -6.29 -16.54 21.33
CA THR A 115 -5.62 -17.37 20.31
C THR A 115 -6.55 -18.46 19.79
N LEU A 116 -6.48 -18.79 18.51
CA LEU A 116 -7.26 -19.86 17.89
C LEU A 116 -7.08 -21.19 18.65
N TYR A 117 -5.85 -21.48 19.09
CA TYR A 117 -5.55 -22.65 19.91
C TYR A 117 -6.39 -22.68 21.21
N SER A 118 -6.50 -21.56 21.92
CA SER A 118 -7.30 -21.50 23.15
C SER A 118 -8.79 -21.73 22.89
N VAL A 119 -9.31 -21.22 21.78
CA VAL A 119 -10.72 -21.42 21.39
C VAL A 119 -10.98 -22.89 21.07
N VAL A 120 -10.10 -23.52 20.28
CA VAL A 120 -10.21 -24.95 19.93
C VAL A 120 -10.09 -25.82 21.18
N ARG A 121 -9.15 -25.51 22.08
CA ARG A 121 -8.97 -26.23 23.34
C ARG A 121 -10.25 -26.22 24.17
N ASP A 122 -10.88 -25.07 24.35
CA ASP A 122 -12.12 -24.97 25.14
C ASP A 122 -13.26 -25.77 24.51
N ILE A 123 -13.39 -25.74 23.18
CA ILE A 123 -14.38 -26.56 22.46
C ILE A 123 -14.12 -28.04 22.72
N VAL A 124 -12.87 -28.50 22.58
CA VAL A 124 -12.50 -29.91 22.81
C VAL A 124 -12.78 -30.32 24.25
N VAL A 125 -12.43 -29.48 25.24
CA VAL A 125 -12.73 -29.75 26.66
C VAL A 125 -14.23 -29.87 26.89
N SER A 126 -15.03 -28.97 26.32
CA SER A 126 -16.49 -29.00 26.43
C SER A 126 -17.14 -30.21 25.76
N LEU A 127 -16.51 -30.82 24.77
CA LEU A 127 -17.01 -32.03 24.11
C LEU A 127 -16.67 -33.32 24.87
N LEU A 128 -15.68 -33.27 25.78
CA LEU A 128 -15.21 -34.41 26.55
C LEU A 128 -15.76 -34.45 27.99
N SER A 129 -16.45 -33.40 28.42
CA SER A 129 -17.16 -33.28 29.70
C SER A 129 -18.60 -33.76 29.60
#